data_AF-A0A6P7QL83-F1
#
_entry.id   AF-A0A6P7QL83-F1
#
_cell.length_a   1.000
_cell.length_b   1.000
_cell.length_c   1.000
_cell.angle_alpha   90.00
_cell.angle_beta   90.00
_cell.angle_gamma   90.00
#
_symmetry.space_group_name_H-M   'P 1'
#
loop_
_entity.id
_entity.type
_entity.pdbx_description
1 polymer ?
#
loop_
_entity_poly.entity_id
_entity_poly.type
_entity_poly.pdbx_seq_one_letter_code
_entity_poly.pdbx_strand_id
1 'polypeptide(L)'
;MQLTLTLSGSAGMQLLLLVSSLLLWENVSSKPTAMVPTEDLYTRLAELSHKTFILTADVYREFDLNFFDKTWITDRILPLCHTASIHTPENREEVHEIKTEDLLKAMINVSISWKEPLKHLVSALAALPGASDSMGKKAADIKDRNLIILEGLQTIYNR
;
A
#
# COMPACT_ATOMS: atom_id res chain seq x y z
N MET A 1 45.90 -35.00 -35.17
CA MET A 1 45.56 -35.77 -33.97
C MET A 1 44.08 -35.50 -33.68
N GLN A 2 43.19 -36.35 -34.19
CA GLN A 2 41.74 -36.21 -34.01
C GLN A 2 41.35 -36.90 -32.69
N LEU A 3 40.77 -36.15 -31.77
CA LEU A 3 40.26 -36.65 -30.50
C LEU A 3 38.85 -37.21 -30.72
N THR A 4 38.77 -38.51 -30.92
CA THR A 4 37.51 -39.25 -30.99
C THR A 4 36.97 -39.42 -29.57
N LEU A 5 35.94 -38.66 -29.22
CA LEU A 5 35.23 -38.82 -27.95
C LEU A 5 34.29 -40.03 -28.05
N THR A 6 34.76 -41.20 -27.60
CA THR A 6 33.90 -42.36 -27.38
C THR A 6 33.14 -42.16 -26.07
N LEU A 7 31.94 -41.59 -26.16
CA LEU A 7 31.03 -41.47 -25.03
C LEU A 7 30.49 -42.88 -24.70
N SER A 8 30.94 -43.46 -23.58
CA SER A 8 30.37 -44.69 -23.05
C SER A 8 28.86 -44.52 -22.91
N GLY A 9 28.07 -45.43 -23.50
CA GLY A 9 26.61 -45.30 -23.62
C GLY A 9 25.89 -45.02 -22.29
N SER A 10 26.47 -45.44 -21.16
CA SER A 10 25.97 -45.15 -19.82
C SER A 10 26.13 -43.68 -19.44
N ALA A 11 27.28 -43.05 -19.71
CA ALA A 11 27.54 -41.65 -19.36
C ALA A 11 26.72 -40.69 -20.25
N GLY A 12 26.54 -41.04 -21.52
CA GLY A 12 25.71 -40.29 -22.46
C GLY A 12 24.22 -40.32 -22.10
N MET A 13 23.68 -41.48 -21.71
CA MET A 13 22.30 -41.58 -21.22
C MET A 13 22.09 -40.79 -19.93
N GLN A 14 23.09 -40.74 -19.04
CA GLN A 14 23.00 -39.99 -17.79
C GLN A 14 23.00 -38.47 -18.01
N LEU A 15 23.84 -37.99 -18.94
CA LEU A 15 23.84 -36.58 -19.36
C LEU A 15 22.53 -36.20 -20.06
N LEU A 16 22.00 -37.07 -20.93
CA LEU A 16 20.72 -36.85 -21.59
C LEU A 16 19.57 -36.80 -20.57
N LEU A 17 19.54 -37.70 -19.58
CA LEU A 17 18.56 -37.68 -18.49
C LEU A 17 18.65 -36.39 -17.66
N LEU A 18 19.85 -35.94 -17.33
CA LEU A 18 20.09 -34.67 -16.62
C LEU A 18 19.58 -33.47 -17.43
N VAL A 19 19.93 -33.38 -18.71
CA VAL A 19 19.47 -32.29 -19.59
C VAL A 19 17.95 -32.33 -19.78
N SER A 20 17.35 -33.52 -19.96
CA SER A 20 15.90 -33.67 -20.01
C SER A 20 15.22 -33.24 -18.72
N SER A 21 15.78 -33.55 -17.56
CA SER A 21 15.22 -33.14 -16.25
C SER A 21 15.29 -31.61 -16.02
N LEU A 22 16.32 -30.94 -16.55
CA LEU A 22 16.45 -29.49 -16.51
C LEU A 22 15.44 -28.80 -17.44
N LEU A 23 15.26 -29.32 -18.66
CA LEU A 23 14.27 -28.83 -19.64
C LEU A 23 12.81 -29.11 -19.22
N LEU A 24 12.58 -30.21 -18.48
CA LEU A 24 11.28 -30.50 -17.86
C LEU A 24 10.94 -29.51 -16.74
N TRP A 25 11.96 -28.89 -16.11
CA TRP A 25 11.75 -27.91 -15.05
C TRP A 25 11.35 -26.53 -15.58
N GLU A 26 11.76 -26.18 -16.80
CA GLU A 26 11.38 -24.94 -17.48
C GLU A 26 9.86 -24.85 -17.75
N ASN A 27 9.18 -26.01 -17.78
CA ASN A 27 7.73 -26.13 -17.96
C ASN A 27 6.96 -26.48 -16.67
N VAL A 28 7.59 -26.39 -15.49
CA VAL A 28 6.84 -26.36 -14.23
C VAL A 28 6.19 -24.99 -14.16
N SER A 29 5.04 -24.88 -14.85
CA SER A 29 4.08 -23.82 -14.69
C SER A 29 3.91 -23.62 -13.19
N SER A 30 4.44 -22.50 -12.69
CA SER A 30 4.07 -21.99 -11.38
C SER A 30 2.54 -22.03 -11.37
N LYS A 31 1.96 -22.84 -10.46
CA LYS A 31 0.51 -22.82 -10.20
C LYS A 31 0.07 -21.36 -10.28
N PRO A 32 -0.99 -21.01 -11.04
CA PRO A 32 -1.49 -19.65 -11.00
C PRO A 32 -1.66 -19.33 -9.52
N THR A 33 -0.92 -18.33 -9.02
CA THR A 33 -1.11 -17.82 -7.68
C THR A 33 -2.60 -17.65 -7.53
N ALA A 34 -3.23 -18.41 -6.63
CA ALA A 34 -4.69 -18.49 -6.56
C ALA A 34 -5.23 -17.05 -6.54
N MET A 35 -5.91 -16.67 -7.63
CA MET A 35 -6.32 -15.29 -7.81
C MET A 35 -7.31 -14.96 -6.70
N VAL A 36 -6.88 -14.11 -5.75
CA VAL A 36 -7.75 -13.67 -4.65
C VAL A 36 -9.00 -13.05 -5.28
N PRO A 37 -10.22 -13.46 -4.91
CA PRO A 37 -11.45 -12.84 -5.40
C PRO A 37 -11.43 -11.32 -5.25
N THR A 38 -12.03 -10.59 -6.19
CA THR A 38 -12.06 -9.12 -6.13
C THR A 38 -12.82 -8.63 -4.89
N GLU A 39 -13.88 -9.31 -4.49
CA GLU A 39 -14.62 -9.03 -3.24
C GLU A 39 -13.73 -9.12 -2.00
N ASP A 40 -12.87 -10.15 -1.91
CA ASP A 40 -11.93 -10.31 -0.81
C ASP A 40 -10.91 -9.16 -0.76
N LEU A 41 -10.48 -8.65 -1.92
CA LEU A 41 -9.61 -7.48 -1.97
C LEU A 41 -10.30 -6.23 -1.43
N TYR A 42 -11.54 -5.96 -1.86
CA TYR A 42 -12.30 -4.82 -1.34
C TYR A 42 -12.52 -4.93 0.17
N THR A 43 -12.91 -6.11 0.66
CA THR A 43 -13.13 -6.35 2.09
C THR A 43 -11.86 -6.08 2.91
N ARG A 44 -10.72 -6.65 2.47
CA ARG A 44 -9.42 -6.45 3.14
C ARG A 44 -8.99 -4.98 3.12
N LEU A 45 -9.16 -4.30 1.98
CA LEU A 45 -8.80 -2.90 1.83
C LEU A 45 -9.67 -1.99 2.70
N ALA A 46 -10.97 -2.25 2.77
CA ALA A 46 -11.90 -1.52 3.62
C ALA A 46 -11.56 -1.70 5.10
N GLU A 47 -11.28 -2.93 5.54
CA GLU A 47 -10.86 -3.22 6.90
C GLU A 47 -9.54 -2.51 7.26
N LEU A 48 -8.54 -2.57 6.37
CA LEU A 48 -7.26 -1.90 6.56
C LEU A 48 -7.43 -0.38 6.64
N SER A 49 -8.23 0.20 5.75
CA SER A 49 -8.51 1.64 5.73
C SER A 49 -9.21 2.09 7.01
N HIS A 50 -10.20 1.33 7.48
CA HIS A 50 -10.91 1.62 8.72
C HIS A 50 -10.00 1.58 9.95
N LYS A 51 -9.17 0.53 10.07
CA LYS A 51 -8.17 0.45 11.15
C LYS A 51 -7.18 1.61 11.11
N THR A 52 -6.76 2.01 9.91
CA THR A 52 -5.85 3.16 9.72
C THR A 52 -6.51 4.47 10.15
N PHE A 53 -7.78 4.66 9.81
CA PHE A 53 -8.57 5.81 10.26
C PHE A 53 -8.64 5.91 11.79
N ILE A 54 -8.87 4.79 12.49
CA ILE A 54 -8.88 4.76 13.97
C ILE A 54 -7.53 5.22 14.53
N LEU A 55 -6.41 4.73 13.98
CA LEU A 55 -5.07 5.17 14.40
C LEU A 55 -4.86 6.66 14.17
N THR A 56 -5.30 7.18 13.03
CA THR A 56 -5.22 8.62 12.72
C THR A 56 -6.03 9.45 13.71
N ALA A 57 -7.25 9.00 14.05
CA ALA A 57 -8.10 9.66 15.03
C ALA A 57 -7.47 9.68 16.43
N ASP A 58 -6.81 8.58 16.82
CA ASP A 58 -6.06 8.50 18.08
C ASP A 58 -4.88 9.49 18.13
N VAL A 59 -4.06 9.54 17.07
CA VAL A 59 -2.94 10.48 16.97
C VAL A 59 -3.44 11.93 17.00
N TYR A 60 -4.50 12.23 16.24
CA TYR A 60 -5.12 13.55 16.23
C TYR A 60 -5.63 13.94 17.62
N ARG A 61 -6.35 13.04 18.31
CA ARG A 61 -6.90 13.30 19.64
C ARG A 61 -5.81 13.54 20.68
N GLU A 62 -4.74 12.76 20.64
CA GLU A 62 -3.61 12.95 21.53
C GLU A 62 -2.91 14.28 21.26
N PHE A 63 -2.75 14.65 19.98
CA PHE A 63 -2.19 15.94 19.60
C PHE A 63 -3.07 17.11 20.09
N ASP A 64 -4.38 17.02 19.86
CA ASP A 64 -5.36 18.04 20.22
C ASP A 64 -5.39 18.30 21.73
N LEU A 65 -5.36 17.25 22.55
CA LEU A 65 -5.44 17.38 24.00
C LEU A 65 -4.16 17.91 24.65
N ASN A 66 -2.99 17.62 24.07
CA ASN A 66 -1.71 17.85 24.76
C ASN A 66 -0.88 18.98 24.14
N PHE A 67 -1.11 19.34 22.88
CA PHE A 67 -0.26 20.28 22.14
C PHE A 67 -1.04 21.39 21.44
N PHE A 68 -2.29 21.13 21.06
CA PHE A 68 -3.06 22.09 20.29
C PHE A 68 -3.60 23.22 21.18
N ASP A 69 -3.27 24.46 20.83
CA ASP A 69 -3.84 25.64 21.45
C ASP A 69 -4.99 26.19 20.61
N LYS A 70 -6.18 26.27 21.20
CA LYS A 70 -7.40 26.74 20.52
C LYS A 70 -7.29 28.17 20.00
N THR A 71 -6.41 28.99 20.55
CA THR A 71 -6.14 30.34 20.06
C THR A 71 -5.53 30.34 18.65
N TRP A 72 -4.95 29.22 18.19
CA TRP A 72 -4.39 29.10 16.85
C TRP A 72 -5.45 29.13 15.74
N ILE A 73 -6.70 28.78 16.04
CA ILE A 73 -7.82 28.76 15.07
C ILE A 73 -8.62 30.06 15.11
N THR A 74 -8.70 30.75 16.26
CA THR A 74 -9.49 32.00 16.34
C THR A 74 -8.91 33.12 15.48
N ASP A 75 -7.60 33.11 15.24
CA ASP A 75 -6.88 34.17 14.51
C ASP A 75 -6.52 33.80 13.07
N ARG A 76 -6.91 32.61 12.58
CA ARG A 76 -6.49 32.11 11.25
C ARG A 76 -7.64 31.43 10.49
N ILE A 77 -7.73 31.74 9.20
CA ILE A 77 -8.44 30.88 8.24
C ILE A 77 -7.72 29.54 8.24
N LEU A 78 -8.43 28.46 8.55
CA LEU A 78 -7.89 27.10 8.45
C LEU A 78 -7.40 26.90 7.01
N PRO A 79 -6.12 26.55 6.80
CA PRO A 79 -5.64 26.28 5.46
C PRO A 79 -6.45 25.11 4.89
N LEU A 80 -6.86 25.24 3.63
CA LEU A 80 -7.44 24.14 2.88
C LEU A 80 -6.50 22.93 2.96
N CYS A 81 -7.06 21.75 3.19
CA CYS A 81 -6.32 20.50 3.08
C CYS A 81 -5.65 20.44 1.70
N HIS A 82 -4.41 19.96 1.62
CA HIS A 82 -3.67 19.91 0.35
C HIS A 82 -4.32 19.00 -0.70
N THR A 83 -5.29 18.18 -0.29
CA THR A 83 -6.10 17.31 -1.15
C THR A 83 -7.39 17.96 -1.67
N ALA A 84 -7.69 19.21 -1.30
CA ALA A 84 -8.95 19.87 -1.65
C ALA A 84 -9.17 20.03 -3.17
N SER A 85 -8.11 19.97 -3.98
CA SER A 85 -8.20 19.99 -5.45
C SER A 85 -8.55 18.64 -6.06
N ILE A 86 -8.52 17.55 -5.28
CA ILE A 86 -8.91 16.22 -5.74
C ILE A 86 -10.43 16.11 -5.62
N HIS A 87 -11.11 15.92 -6.74
CA HIS A 87 -12.56 15.73 -6.72
C HIS A 87 -12.91 14.41 -6.03
N THR A 88 -13.58 14.51 -4.88
CA THR A 88 -14.11 13.39 -4.11
C THR A 88 -15.59 13.64 -3.86
N PRO A 89 -16.46 12.61 -3.95
CA PRO A 89 -17.88 12.80 -3.69
C PRO A 89 -18.11 13.19 -2.22
N GLU A 90 -18.95 14.19 -1.98
CA GLU A 90 -19.20 14.75 -0.65
C GLU A 90 -20.35 14.05 0.09
N ASN A 91 -21.21 13.35 -0.64
CA ASN A 91 -22.42 12.71 -0.14
C ASN A 91 -22.73 11.40 -0.87
N ARG A 92 -23.77 10.69 -0.42
CA ARG A 92 -24.12 9.37 -0.96
C ARG A 92 -24.63 9.45 -2.39
N GLU A 93 -25.33 10.53 -2.70
CA GLU A 93 -25.91 10.80 -4.01
C GLU A 93 -24.78 10.90 -5.05
N GLU A 94 -23.76 11.72 -4.79
CA GLU A 94 -22.57 11.85 -5.64
C GLU A 94 -21.77 10.54 -5.75
N VAL A 95 -21.72 9.72 -4.69
CA VAL A 95 -21.10 8.37 -4.75
C VAL A 95 -21.84 7.45 -5.71
N HIS A 96 -23.16 7.59 -5.87
CA HIS A 96 -23.93 6.78 -6.82
C HIS A 96 -23.83 7.29 -8.26
N GLU A 97 -23.48 8.57 -8.46
CA GLU A 97 -23.32 9.19 -9.78
C GLU A 97 -21.91 9.01 -10.36
N ILE A 98 -20.88 8.93 -9.51
CA ILE A 98 -19.49 8.76 -9.94
C ILE A 98 -19.23 7.33 -10.44
N LYS A 99 -18.45 7.22 -11.52
CA LYS A 99 -17.97 5.92 -12.00
C LYS A 99 -17.00 5.32 -10.99
N THR A 100 -17.08 4.00 -10.79
CA THR A 100 -16.16 3.28 -9.88
C THR A 100 -14.69 3.52 -10.23
N GLU A 101 -14.34 3.58 -11.52
CA GLU A 101 -12.98 3.87 -11.99
C GLU A 101 -12.50 5.26 -11.52
N ASP A 102 -13.35 6.28 -11.65
CA ASP A 102 -13.01 7.66 -11.27
C ASP A 102 -12.93 7.80 -9.74
N LEU A 103 -13.79 7.10 -9.00
CA LEU A 103 -13.71 7.01 -7.54
C LEU A 103 -12.40 6.35 -7.08
N LEU A 104 -12.00 5.24 -7.72
CA LEU A 104 -10.73 4.57 -7.42
C LEU A 104 -9.53 5.49 -7.74
N LYS A 105 -9.55 6.21 -8.87
CA LYS A 105 -8.51 7.21 -9.20
C LYS A 105 -8.41 8.29 -8.13
N ALA A 106 -9.54 8.80 -7.64
CA ALA A 106 -9.56 9.80 -6.57
C ALA A 106 -8.92 9.23 -5.28
N MET A 107 -9.29 8.02 -4.86
CA MET A 107 -8.71 7.35 -3.69
C MET A 107 -7.19 7.12 -3.84
N ILE A 108 -6.73 6.71 -5.03
CA ILE A 108 -5.30 6.54 -5.35
C ILE A 108 -4.58 7.89 -5.23
N ASN A 109 -5.11 8.94 -5.84
CA ASN A 109 -4.51 10.28 -5.82
C ASN A 109 -4.43 10.83 -4.39
N VAL A 110 -5.47 10.65 -3.58
CA VAL A 110 -5.45 11.00 -2.15
C VAL A 110 -4.34 10.23 -1.44
N SER A 111 -4.27 8.90 -1.61
CA SER A 111 -3.26 8.07 -0.95
C SER A 111 -1.82 8.44 -1.35
N ILE A 112 -1.60 8.79 -2.62
CA ILE A 112 -0.30 9.31 -3.12
C ILE A 112 0.05 10.63 -2.46
N SER A 113 -0.90 11.57 -2.39
CA SER A 113 -0.69 12.91 -1.85
C SER A 113 -0.27 12.92 -0.37
N TRP A 114 -0.58 11.84 0.37
CA TRP A 114 -0.22 11.69 1.79
C TRP A 114 1.15 11.06 2.03
N LYS A 115 1.83 10.53 1.01
CA LYS A 115 3.14 9.86 1.18
C LYS A 115 4.21 10.73 1.82
N GLU A 116 4.39 11.96 1.33
CA GLU A 116 5.39 12.89 1.89
C GLU A 116 4.92 13.52 3.22
N PRO A 117 3.68 14.04 3.34
CA PRO A 117 3.17 14.55 4.61
C PRO A 117 3.31 13.56 5.78
N LEU A 118 3.06 12.26 5.56
CA LEU A 118 3.19 11.25 6.62
C LEU A 118 4.64 11.00 7.04
N LYS A 119 5.62 11.11 6.13
CA LYS A 119 7.05 11.06 6.51
C LYS A 119 7.44 12.25 7.38
N HIS A 120 6.97 13.44 7.00
CA HIS A 120 7.21 14.66 7.76
C HIS A 120 6.51 14.61 9.12
N LEU A 121 5.29 14.08 9.19
CA LEU A 121 4.57 13.89 10.45
C LEU A 121 5.36 13.01 11.42
N VAL A 122 5.85 11.85 10.98
CA VAL A 122 6.67 10.95 11.81
C VAL A 122 7.92 11.67 12.33
N SER A 123 8.60 12.40 11.45
CA SER A 123 9.81 13.16 11.82
C SER A 123 9.50 14.29 12.81
N ALA A 124 8.38 14.99 12.61
CA ALA A 124 7.95 16.08 13.47
C ALA A 124 7.56 15.57 14.87
N LEU A 125 6.80 14.47 14.96
CA LEU A 125 6.41 13.88 16.24
C LEU A 125 7.62 13.32 17.01
N ALA A 126 8.62 12.77 16.33
CA ALA A 126 9.85 12.33 16.97
C ALA A 126 10.66 13.50 17.56
N ALA A 127 10.57 14.69 16.97
CA ALA A 127 11.23 15.90 17.43
C ALA A 127 10.39 16.72 18.43
N LEU A 128 9.10 16.40 18.60
CA LEU A 128 8.15 17.17 19.40
C LEU A 128 8.37 16.88 20.90
N PRO A 129 8.81 17.87 21.70
CA PRO A 129 9.01 17.65 23.12
C PRO A 129 7.69 17.29 23.82
N GLY A 130 7.69 16.21 24.61
CA GLY A 130 6.51 15.74 25.33
C GLY A 130 5.59 14.81 24.53
N ALA A 131 5.84 14.59 23.24
CA ALA A 131 5.11 13.59 22.45
C ALA A 131 5.31 12.18 23.03
N SER A 132 4.25 11.39 23.11
CA SER A 132 4.38 10.01 23.59
C SER A 132 4.99 9.09 22.53
N ASP A 133 5.73 8.09 22.99
CA ASP A 133 6.22 7.00 22.13
C ASP A 133 5.07 6.28 21.39
N SER A 134 3.90 6.20 22.03
CA SER A 134 2.69 5.60 21.44
C SER A 134 2.23 6.39 20.22
N MET A 135 2.12 7.72 20.33
CA MET A 135 1.73 8.59 19.21
C MET A 135 2.70 8.48 18.05
N GLY A 136 4.02 8.49 18.32
CA GLY A 136 5.05 8.30 17.31
C GLY A 136 4.94 6.94 16.59
N LYS A 137 4.74 5.85 17.35
CA LYS A 137 4.54 4.50 16.78
C LYS A 137 3.29 4.41 15.91
N LYS A 138 2.17 4.99 16.36
CA LYS A 138 0.92 5.04 15.57
C LYS A 138 1.10 5.82 14.28
N ALA A 139 1.78 6.97 14.33
CA ALA A 139 2.09 7.75 13.12
C ALA A 139 2.97 6.97 12.12
N ALA A 140 3.95 6.22 12.60
CA ALA A 140 4.75 5.33 11.76
C ALA A 140 3.90 4.22 11.12
N ASP A 141 3.00 3.59 11.89
CA ASP A 141 2.07 2.57 11.39
C ASP A 141 1.12 3.15 10.32
N ILE A 142 0.55 4.35 10.54
CA ILE A 142 -0.29 5.05 9.54
C ILE A 142 0.49 5.28 8.24
N LYS A 143 1.73 5.76 8.34
CA LYS A 143 2.61 5.99 7.18
C LYS A 143 2.85 4.70 6.39
N ASP A 144 3.12 3.59 7.05
CA ASP A 144 3.36 2.30 6.39
C ASP A 144 2.06 1.72 5.81
N ARG A 145 0.94 1.81 6.53
CA ARG A 145 -0.39 1.37 6.04
C ARG A 145 -0.88 2.15 4.84
N ASN A 146 -0.59 3.46 4.74
CA ASN A 146 -0.94 4.24 3.56
C ASN A 146 -0.29 3.68 2.28
N LEU A 147 0.92 3.11 2.37
CA LEU A 147 1.56 2.45 1.24
C LEU A 147 0.85 1.15 0.85
N ILE A 148 0.43 0.35 1.83
CA ILE A 148 -0.32 -0.89 1.61
C ILE A 148 -1.72 -0.59 1.03
N ILE A 149 -2.39 0.47 1.52
CA ILE A 149 -3.67 0.94 0.98
C ILE A 149 -3.51 1.37 -0.48
N LEU A 150 -2.46 2.15 -0.78
CA LEU A 150 -2.16 2.57 -2.15
C LEU A 150 -1.94 1.38 -3.08
N GLU A 151 -1.14 0.39 -2.66
CA GLU A 151 -0.91 -0.85 -3.41
C GLU A 151 -2.23 -1.63 -3.64
N GLY A 152 -3.06 -1.75 -2.59
CA GLY A 152 -4.36 -2.41 -2.68
C GLY A 152 -5.31 -1.72 -3.66
N LEU A 153 -5.38 -0.38 -3.62
CA LEU A 153 -6.16 0.42 -4.56
C LEU A 153 -5.68 0.25 -6.00
N GLN A 154 -4.35 0.31 -6.23
CA GLN A 154 -3.76 0.09 -7.55
C GLN A 154 -4.01 -1.34 -8.05
N THR A 155 -3.96 -2.33 -7.17
CA THR A 155 -4.25 -3.72 -7.52
C THR A 155 -5.71 -3.88 -7.96
N ILE A 156 -6.65 -3.28 -7.24
CA ILE A 156 -8.08 -3.30 -7.61
C ILE A 156 -8.32 -2.56 -8.93
N TYR A 157 -7.70 -1.40 -9.11
CA TYR A 157 -7.86 -0.57 -10.31
C TYR A 157 -7.34 -1.24 -11.59
N ASN A 158 -6.30 -2.07 -11.48
CA ASN A 158 -5.68 -2.75 -12.63
C ASN A 158 -6.29 -4.13 -12.96
N ARG A 159 -7.35 -4.54 -12.24
CA ARG A 159 -8.08 -5.79 -12.52
C ARG A 159 -9.21 -5.56 -13.50
#